data_AF-V4RHR3-F1
#
_entry.id   AF-V4RHR3-F1
#
_cell.length_a   1.000
_cell.length_b   1.000
_cell.length_c   1.000
_cell.angle_alpha   90.00
_cell.angle_beta   90.00
_cell.angle_gamma   90.00
#
_symmetry.space_group_name_H-M   'P 1'
#
loop_
_entity.id
_entity.type
_entity.pdbx_description
1 polymer ?
#
loop_
_entity_poly.entity_id
_entity_poly.type
_entity_poly.pdbx_seq_one_letter_code
_entity_poly.pdbx_strand_id
1 'polypeptide(L)'
;METETSRKSSVTNLLQAVRRESGKSFNQIAEETGLTNVYVAQLLKRQAQLKPETAPKLRAALPELPDELIHEMMRPPIRSYDPNLIQEPTVYRLNEAVMHFGESIKEIINEEFGDGM
;
A
#
# COMPACT_ATOMS: atom_id res chain seq x y z
N MET A 1 23.09 -10.55 -10.80
CA MET A 1 22.41 -9.25 -10.99
C MET A 1 21.05 -9.37 -10.32
N GLU A 2 20.80 -8.63 -9.24
CA GLU A 2 19.54 -8.71 -8.50
C GLU A 2 18.39 -8.13 -9.34
N THR A 3 17.26 -8.83 -9.41
CA THR A 3 16.08 -8.37 -10.17
C THR A 3 15.31 -7.30 -9.39
N GLU A 4 14.64 -6.39 -10.10
CA GLU A 4 13.85 -5.30 -9.47
C GLU A 4 12.80 -5.83 -8.47
N THR A 5 12.19 -6.98 -8.80
CA THR A 5 11.22 -7.69 -7.93
C THR A 5 11.88 -8.21 -6.65
N SER A 6 13.09 -8.78 -6.74
CA SER A 6 13.85 -9.24 -5.57
C SER A 6 14.16 -8.07 -4.63
N ARG A 7 14.62 -6.95 -5.20
CA ARG A 7 14.94 -5.74 -4.42
C ARG A 7 13.71 -5.18 -3.71
N LYS A 8 12.58 -5.07 -4.42
CA LYS A 8 11.31 -4.62 -3.82
C LYS A 8 10.85 -5.51 -2.66
N SER A 9 10.97 -6.82 -2.83
CA SER A 9 10.63 -7.80 -1.78
C SER A 9 11.51 -7.59 -0.54
N SER A 10 12.83 -7.46 -0.73
CA SER A 10 13.78 -7.19 0.35
C SER A 10 13.43 -5.90 1.12
N VAL A 11 13.23 -4.79 0.41
CA VAL A 11 12.83 -3.50 1.00
C VAL A 11 11.51 -3.61 1.76
N THR A 12 10.51 -4.28 1.18
CA THR A 12 9.20 -4.47 1.83
C THR A 12 9.33 -5.27 3.12
N ASN A 13 10.17 -6.31 3.14
CA ASN A 13 10.40 -7.11 4.34
C ASN A 13 11.05 -6.31 5.47
N LEU A 14 12.02 -5.44 5.14
CA LEU A 14 12.65 -4.54 6.10
C LEU A 14 11.64 -3.52 6.66
N LEU A 15 10.83 -2.89 5.80
CA LEU A 15 9.78 -1.96 6.21
C LEU A 15 8.77 -2.63 7.18
N GLN A 16 8.36 -3.85 6.87
CA GLN A 16 7.45 -4.61 7.72
C GLN A 16 8.11 -5.04 9.03
N ALA A 17 9.42 -5.34 9.04
CA ALA A 17 10.18 -5.65 10.25
C ALA A 17 10.20 -4.46 11.22
N VAL A 18 10.57 -3.28 10.74
CA VAL A 18 10.57 -2.04 11.54
C VAL A 18 9.19 -1.78 12.15
N ARG A 19 8.12 -1.92 11.37
CA ARG A 19 6.76 -1.76 11.89
C ARG A 19 6.41 -2.81 12.94
N ARG A 20 6.81 -4.08 12.78
CA ARG A 20 6.59 -5.12 13.80
C ARG A 20 7.35 -4.84 15.08
N GLU A 21 8.62 -4.45 14.98
CA GLU A 21 9.50 -4.14 16.12
C GLU A 21 9.01 -2.92 16.90
N SER A 22 8.42 -1.93 16.23
CA SER A 22 7.77 -0.79 16.90
C SER A 22 6.57 -1.17 17.79
N GLY A 23 5.99 -2.37 17.58
CA GLY A 23 4.77 -2.81 18.26
C GLY A 23 3.49 -2.07 17.85
N LYS A 24 3.57 -1.06 16.97
CA LYS A 24 2.43 -0.23 16.58
C LYS A 24 1.55 -0.91 15.53
N SER A 25 0.24 -0.73 15.63
CA SER A 25 -0.74 -1.05 14.59
C SER A 25 -0.71 -0.04 13.45
N PHE A 26 -1.26 -0.41 12.28
CA PHE A 26 -1.44 0.55 11.19
C PHE A 26 -2.35 1.73 11.58
N ASN A 27 -3.31 1.52 12.49
CA ASN A 27 -4.18 2.57 13.00
C ASN A 27 -3.42 3.59 13.86
N GLN A 28 -2.55 3.11 14.77
CA GLN A 28 -1.73 4.00 15.60
C GLN A 28 -0.78 4.85 14.74
N ILE A 29 -0.12 4.24 13.74
CA ILE A 29 0.74 4.99 12.82
C ILE A 29 -0.08 5.99 11.99
N ALA A 30 -1.29 5.61 11.57
CA ALA A 30 -2.20 6.50 10.85
C ALA A 30 -2.59 7.72 11.69
N GLU A 31 -2.96 7.54 12.96
CA GLU A 31 -3.27 8.62 13.90
C GLU A 31 -2.09 9.57 14.09
N GLU A 32 -0.88 9.05 14.32
CA GLU A 32 0.33 9.85 14.51
C GLU A 32 0.74 10.63 13.25
N THR A 33 0.47 10.07 12.06
CA THR A 33 0.87 10.69 10.78
C THR A 33 -0.22 11.57 10.17
N GLY A 34 -1.48 11.40 10.56
CA GLY A 34 -2.65 11.98 9.90
C GLY A 34 -2.95 11.35 8.54
N LEU A 35 -2.42 10.16 8.26
CA LEU A 35 -2.70 9.37 7.06
C LEU A 35 -3.82 8.38 7.32
N THR A 36 -4.37 7.74 6.29
CA THR A 36 -5.26 6.58 6.48
C THR A 36 -4.44 5.33 6.79
N ASN A 37 -4.98 4.41 7.58
CA ASN A 37 -4.36 3.12 7.91
C ASN A 37 -4.02 2.29 6.65
N VAL A 38 -4.89 2.29 5.65
CA VAL A 38 -4.65 1.62 4.37
C VAL A 38 -3.48 2.28 3.65
N TYR A 39 -3.40 3.61 3.61
CA TYR A 39 -2.28 4.29 2.96
C TYR A 39 -0.95 3.99 3.67
N VAL A 40 -0.91 3.98 5.01
CA VAL A 40 0.28 3.52 5.76
C VAL A 40 0.65 2.08 5.39
N ALA A 41 -0.33 1.16 5.32
CA ALA A 41 -0.07 -0.21 4.90
C ALA A 41 0.47 -0.30 3.46
N GLN A 42 -0.06 0.51 2.53
CA GLN A 42 0.42 0.57 1.14
C GLN A 42 1.83 1.17 1.03
N LEU A 43 2.18 2.14 1.88
CA LEU A 43 3.53 2.69 1.97
C LEU A 43 4.53 1.60 2.38
N LEU A 44 4.23 0.87 3.46
CA LEU A 44 5.07 -0.22 3.97
C LEU A 44 5.09 -1.45 3.06
N LYS A 45 4.21 -1.54 2.06
CA LYS A 45 4.19 -2.57 1.00
C LYS A 45 4.80 -2.11 -0.33
N ARG A 46 5.35 -0.88 -0.38
CA ARG A 46 5.84 -0.24 -1.62
C ARG A 46 4.81 -0.29 -2.76
N GLN A 47 3.56 0.06 -2.43
CA GLN A 47 2.46 0.23 -3.40
C GLN A 47 1.99 1.69 -3.49
N ALA A 48 2.30 2.48 -2.47
CA ALA A 48 2.12 3.92 -2.44
C ALA A 48 3.46 4.65 -2.33
N GLN A 49 3.49 5.89 -2.81
CA GLN A 49 4.62 6.80 -2.68
C GLN A 49 4.43 7.65 -1.43
N LEU A 50 5.43 7.74 -0.55
CA LEU A 50 5.46 8.67 0.57
C LEU A 50 5.67 10.10 0.04
N LYS A 51 4.86 11.04 0.52
CA LYS A 51 4.99 12.44 0.10
C LYS A 51 5.93 13.21 1.03
N PRO A 52 6.70 14.20 0.52
CA PRO A 52 7.66 14.97 1.32
C PRO A 52 7.06 15.56 2.60
N GLU A 53 5.83 16.07 2.52
CA GLU A 53 5.11 16.70 3.62
C GLU A 53 4.78 15.74 4.78
N THR A 54 4.66 14.44 4.52
CA THR A 54 4.30 13.43 5.53
C THR A 54 5.49 12.60 5.98
N ALA A 55 6.64 12.71 5.30
CA ALA A 55 7.86 12.00 5.68
C ALA A 55 8.36 12.32 7.10
N PRO A 56 8.39 13.58 7.59
CA PRO A 56 8.80 13.88 8.96
C PRO A 56 7.90 13.21 10.00
N LYS A 57 6.58 13.15 9.74
CA LYS A 57 5.63 12.50 10.66
C LYS A 57 5.82 10.99 10.67
N LEU A 58 6.06 10.37 9.52
CA LEU A 58 6.33 8.93 9.46
C LEU A 58 7.63 8.57 10.19
N ARG A 59 8.67 9.39 10.08
CA ARG A 59 9.92 9.25 10.84
C ARG A 59 9.68 9.34 12.35
N ALA A 60 8.86 10.30 12.79
CA ALA A 60 8.50 10.41 14.21
C ALA A 60 7.69 9.19 14.68
N ALA A 61 6.80 8.67 13.83
CA ALA A 61 5.97 7.52 14.16
C ALA A 61 6.75 6.19 14.19
N LEU A 62 7.77 6.06 13.34
CA LEU A 62 8.65 4.89 13.25
C LEU A 62 10.12 5.36 13.31
N PRO A 63 10.65 5.69 14.51
CA PRO A 63 11.99 6.29 14.65
C PRO A 63 13.12 5.35 14.22
N GLU A 64 12.91 4.04 14.33
CA GLU A 64 13.87 3.02 13.89
C GLU A 64 13.88 2.82 12.36
N LEU A 65 13.05 3.55 11.61
CA LEU A 65 12.99 3.45 10.16
C LEU A 65 14.20 4.16 9.53
N PRO A 66 15.13 3.44 8.87
CA PRO A 66 16.33 4.05 8.31
C PRO A 66 16.03 5.09 7.25
N ASP A 67 16.87 6.13 7.18
CA ASP A 67 16.76 7.20 6.19
C ASP A 67 16.70 6.66 4.77
N GLU A 68 17.52 5.67 4.44
CA GLU A 68 17.54 5.04 3.12
C GLU A 68 16.15 4.48 2.75
N LEU A 69 15.47 3.81 3.68
CA LEU A 69 14.12 3.27 3.44
C LEU A 69 13.08 4.39 3.29
N ILE A 70 13.20 5.51 3.99
CA ILE A 70 12.35 6.68 3.75
C ILE A 70 12.56 7.23 2.34
N HIS A 71 13.81 7.39 1.90
CA HIS A 71 14.11 7.86 0.55
C HIS A 71 13.55 6.90 -0.50
N GLU A 72 13.69 5.59 -0.28
CA GLU A 72 13.07 4.56 -1.11
C GLU A 72 11.55 4.69 -1.18
N MET A 73 10.88 4.91 -0.04
CA MET A 73 9.43 5.10 0.03
C MET A 73 8.97 6.35 -0.73
N MET A 74 9.79 7.39 -0.80
CA MET A 74 9.49 8.63 -1.52
C MET A 74 9.67 8.50 -3.04
N ARG A 75 10.37 7.47 -3.54
CA ARG A 75 10.42 7.17 -4.98
C ARG A 75 9.12 6.54 -5.45
N PRO A 76 8.61 6.89 -6.66
CA PRO A 76 7.45 6.23 -7.25
C PRO A 76 7.64 4.71 -7.26
N PRO A 77 6.73 3.93 -6.65
CA PRO A 77 6.88 2.48 -6.64
C PRO A 77 6.47 1.89 -7.99
N ILE A 78 7.18 0.83 -8.41
CA ILE A 78 6.62 -0.13 -9.35
C ILE A 78 5.58 -0.94 -8.57
N ARG A 79 4.30 -0.71 -8.86
CA ARG A 79 3.20 -1.43 -8.23
C ARG A 79 3.16 -2.86 -8.77
N SER A 80 2.97 -3.81 -7.87
CA SER A 80 2.92 -5.23 -8.21
C SER A 80 2.32 -6.01 -7.04
N TYR A 81 1.71 -7.14 -7.31
CA TYR A 81 1.14 -8.01 -6.28
C TYR A 81 1.54 -9.45 -6.57
N ASP A 82 1.47 -10.30 -5.55
CA ASP A 82 1.60 -11.74 -5.72
C ASP A 82 0.37 -12.25 -6.47
N PRO A 83 0.51 -12.91 -7.64
CA PRO A 83 -0.63 -13.50 -8.34
C PRO A 83 -1.42 -14.50 -7.49
N ASN A 84 -0.79 -15.14 -6.51
CA ASN A 84 -1.46 -16.07 -5.60
C ASN A 84 -2.29 -15.37 -4.52
N LEU A 85 -2.24 -14.04 -4.41
CA LEU A 85 -3.00 -13.28 -3.42
C LEU A 85 -4.50 -13.52 -3.54
N ILE A 86 -4.99 -13.82 -4.74
CA ILE A 86 -6.41 -14.13 -4.97
C ILE A 86 -6.88 -15.40 -4.22
N GLN A 87 -5.95 -16.26 -3.78
CA GLN A 87 -6.27 -17.45 -2.99
C GLN A 87 -6.52 -17.10 -1.51
N GLU A 88 -6.15 -15.90 -1.05
CA GLU A 88 -6.47 -15.46 0.30
C GLU A 88 -7.97 -15.15 0.40
N PRO A 89 -8.71 -15.75 1.36
CA PRO A 89 -10.17 -15.66 1.40
C PRO A 89 -10.73 -14.22 1.46
N THR A 90 -10.09 -13.32 2.18
CA THR A 90 -10.55 -11.92 2.32
C THR A 90 -10.39 -11.17 1.00
N VAL A 91 -9.23 -11.30 0.34
CA VAL A 91 -8.99 -10.72 -0.98
C VAL A 91 -9.89 -11.35 -2.03
N TYR A 92 -10.13 -12.66 -1.97
CA TYR A 92 -11.06 -13.33 -2.88
C TYR A 92 -12.46 -12.72 -2.82
N ARG A 93 -12.97 -12.41 -1.63
CA ARG A 93 -14.30 -11.76 -1.47
C ARG A 93 -14.35 -10.36 -2.06
N LEU A 94 -13.27 -9.59 -1.96
CA LEU A 94 -13.17 -8.29 -2.63
C LEU A 94 -13.23 -8.45 -4.17
N ASN A 95 -12.52 -9.45 -4.70
CA ASN A 95 -12.56 -9.75 -6.13
C ASN A 95 -13.94 -10.27 -6.58
N GLU A 96 -14.58 -11.12 -5.78
CA GLU A 96 -15.92 -11.64 -6.05
C GLU A 96 -16.95 -10.51 -6.15
N ALA A 97 -16.87 -9.50 -5.28
CA ALA A 97 -17.71 -8.31 -5.38
C ALA A 97 -17.51 -7.58 -6.73
N VAL A 98 -16.27 -7.40 -7.17
CA VAL A 98 -15.97 -6.80 -8.49
C VAL A 98 -16.52 -7.66 -9.63
N MET A 99 -16.35 -8.98 -9.55
CA MET A 99 -16.81 -9.90 -10.60
C MET A 99 -18.34 -10.00 -10.69
N HIS A 100 -19.05 -9.89 -9.57
CA HIS A 100 -20.52 -9.96 -9.55
C HIS A 100 -21.17 -8.62 -9.90
N PHE A 101 -20.65 -7.50 -9.40
CA PHE A 101 -21.28 -6.19 -9.55
C PHE A 101 -20.67 -5.34 -10.66
N GLY A 102 -19.52 -5.73 -11.21
CA GLY A 102 -18.73 -4.88 -12.13
C GLY A 102 -19.48 -4.49 -13.40
N GLU A 103 -20.20 -5.41 -14.04
CA GLU A 103 -20.98 -5.11 -15.24
C GLU A 103 -22.14 -4.16 -14.94
N SER A 104 -22.91 -4.42 -13.87
CA SER A 104 -23.99 -3.52 -13.45
C SER A 104 -23.49 -2.12 -13.08
N ILE A 105 -22.36 -2.03 -12.35
CA ILE A 105 -21.75 -0.73 -12.00
C ILE A 105 -21.32 0.01 -13.27
N LYS A 106 -20.70 -0.69 -14.23
CA LYS A 106 -20.28 -0.10 -15.50
C LYS A 106 -21.47 0.44 -16.30
N GLU A 107 -22.57 -0.32 -16.38
CA GLU A 107 -23.78 0.13 -17.07
C GLU A 107 -24.35 1.41 -16.43
N ILE A 108 -24.45 1.45 -15.10
CA ILE A 108 -24.92 2.65 -14.37
C ILE A 108 -23.99 3.84 -14.63
N ILE A 109 -22.66 3.65 -14.61
CA ILE A 109 -21.70 4.72 -14.92
C ILE A 109 -21.95 5.25 -16.33
N ASN A 110 -22.17 4.37 -17.31
CA ASN A 110 -22.42 4.78 -18.69
C ASN A 110 -23.76 5.51 -18.86
N GLU A 111 -24.80 5.11 -18.13
CA GLU A 111 -26.10 5.81 -18.14
C GLU A 111 -25.99 7.22 -17.54
N GLU A 112 -25.27 7.37 -16.43
CA GLU A 112 -25.17 8.65 -15.71
C GLU A 112 -24.12 9.60 -16.29
N PHE A 113 -23.01 9.07 -16.83
CA PHE A 113 -21.83 9.86 -17.20
C PHE A 113 -21.36 9.66 -18.65
N GLY A 114 -21.93 8.71 -19.39
CA GLY A 114 -21.49 8.34 -20.74
C GLY A 114 -20.27 7.41 -20.73
N ASP A 115 -19.68 7.20 -21.92
CA ASP A 115 -18.55 6.27 -22.08
C ASP A 115 -17.28 6.78 -21.36
N GLY A 116 -16.79 6.00 -20.38
CA GLY A 116 -15.67 6.40 -19.54
C GLY A 116 -15.35 5.43 -18.39
N MET A 117 -14.64 5.93 -17.38
CA MET A 117 -14.28 5.22 -16.14
C MET A 117 -14.32 6.15 -14.93
#